data_AF-A0A2V7JPJ6-F1
#
_entry.id   AF-A0A2V7JPJ6-F1
#
_cell.length_a   1.000
_cell.length_b   1.000
_cell.length_c   1.000
_cell.angle_alpha   90.00
_cell.angle_beta   90.00
_cell.angle_gamma   90.00
#
_symmetry.space_group_name_H-M   'P 1'
#
loop_
_entity.id
_entity.type
_entity.pdbx_description
1 polymer ?
#
loop_
_entity_poly.entity_id
_entity_poly.type
_entity_poly.pdbx_seq_one_letter_code
_entity_poly.pdbx_strand_id
1 'polypeptide(L)'
;PNAKMDDEAGSLDKLLELADRDEAAGLGDAPWPPHFRKMEGEAPRVAPSRAKGMKSSTTVSKKKPAKKTAGKTEASAKTTGRRSKMPLIVVANSPDKEAALAGLERWKQKNPKAASDLAVDDVLVDSMRGRSSTWTRIRVNLRNVPEKVRPKQETPDPDDDPTRAWREGLAKPR
;
A
#
# COMPACT_ATOMS: atom_id res chain seq x y z
N PRO A 1 -43.52 -29.35 -20.27
CA PRO A 1 -42.56 -30.46 -19.97
C PRO A 1 -42.32 -30.65 -18.46
N ASN A 2 -42.44 -29.61 -17.64
CA ASN A 2 -42.24 -29.61 -16.19
C ASN A 2 -43.53 -29.75 -15.35
N ALA A 3 -44.68 -30.04 -15.96
CA ALA A 3 -45.98 -30.05 -15.28
C ALA A 3 -46.15 -31.17 -14.23
N LYS A 4 -45.25 -32.16 -14.21
CA LYS A 4 -45.25 -33.31 -13.28
C LYS A 4 -44.11 -33.26 -12.25
N MET A 5 -43.45 -32.10 -12.07
CA MET A 5 -42.30 -31.99 -11.19
C MET A 5 -42.63 -32.28 -9.71
N ASP A 6 -43.85 -31.98 -9.29
CA ASP A 6 -44.29 -32.11 -7.90
C ASP A 6 -44.93 -33.49 -7.60
N ASP A 7 -45.08 -34.36 -8.61
CA ASP A 7 -45.76 -35.65 -8.48
C ASP A 7 -44.93 -36.68 -7.67
N GLU A 8 -43.60 -36.57 -7.72
CA GLU A 8 -42.67 -37.53 -7.12
C GLU A 8 -41.55 -36.79 -6.37
N ALA A 9 -41.48 -36.96 -5.05
CA ALA A 9 -40.38 -36.44 -4.24
C ALA A 9 -39.16 -37.36 -4.34
N GLY A 10 -38.08 -36.90 -4.97
CA GLY A 10 -36.82 -37.65 -5.06
C GLY A 10 -36.09 -37.74 -3.71
N SER A 11 -35.38 -38.85 -3.48
CA SER A 11 -34.47 -39.00 -2.34
C SER A 11 -33.06 -38.46 -2.65
N LEU A 12 -32.40 -37.91 -1.63
CA LEU A 12 -31.01 -37.44 -1.66
C LEU A 12 -29.99 -38.52 -1.26
N ASP A 13 -30.41 -39.71 -0.83
CA ASP A 13 -29.52 -40.72 -0.24
C ASP A 13 -28.32 -41.06 -1.14
N LYS A 14 -28.57 -41.24 -2.45
CA LYS A 14 -27.51 -41.53 -3.43
C LYS A 14 -26.50 -40.40 -3.59
N LEU A 15 -26.93 -39.15 -3.39
CA LEU A 15 -26.04 -37.98 -3.45
C LEU A 15 -25.21 -37.86 -2.18
N LEU A 16 -25.78 -38.22 -1.02
CA LEU A 16 -25.06 -38.27 0.25
C LEU A 16 -24.00 -39.37 0.26
N GLU A 17 -24.32 -40.57 -0.22
CA GLU A 17 -23.34 -41.66 -0.39
C GLU A 17 -22.18 -41.29 -1.34
N LEU A 18 -22.44 -40.43 -2.33
CA LEU A 18 -21.40 -39.90 -3.22
C LEU A 18 -20.52 -38.88 -2.50
N ALA A 19 -21.12 -37.96 -1.74
CA ALA A 19 -20.38 -36.98 -0.95
C ALA A 19 -19.45 -37.65 0.08
N ASP A 20 -19.92 -38.68 0.79
CA ASP A 20 -19.12 -39.44 1.75
C ASP A 20 -17.88 -40.09 1.08
N ARG A 21 -18.05 -40.57 -0.16
CA ARG A 21 -16.96 -41.16 -0.94
C ARG A 21 -15.93 -40.10 -1.36
N ASP A 22 -16.38 -38.92 -1.75
CA ASP A 22 -15.52 -37.80 -2.14
C ASP A 22 -14.72 -37.27 -0.94
N GLU A 23 -15.37 -37.13 0.23
CA GLU A 23 -14.69 -36.77 1.48
C GLU A 23 -13.63 -37.82 1.85
N ALA A 24 -13.95 -39.12 1.76
CA ALA A 24 -13.00 -40.21 2.00
C ALA A 24 -11.82 -40.21 1.01
N ALA A 25 -12.03 -39.72 -0.23
CA ALA A 25 -10.99 -39.52 -1.23
C ALA A 25 -10.20 -38.21 -1.05
N GLY A 26 -10.56 -37.37 -0.07
CA GLY A 26 -9.91 -36.09 0.22
C GLY A 26 -10.38 -34.93 -0.67
N LEU A 27 -11.48 -35.11 -1.42
CA LEU A 27 -12.16 -34.05 -2.17
C LEU A 27 -13.12 -33.33 -1.21
N GLY A 28 -12.64 -32.26 -0.58
CA GLY A 28 -13.44 -31.41 0.30
C GLY A 28 -14.40 -30.47 -0.46
N ASP A 29 -15.10 -29.63 0.30
CA ASP A 29 -16.08 -28.68 -0.26
C ASP A 29 -15.45 -27.68 -1.25
N ALA A 30 -16.24 -27.30 -2.24
CA ALA A 30 -15.84 -26.31 -3.23
C ALA A 30 -15.77 -24.90 -2.59
N PRO A 31 -14.89 -24.01 -3.08
CA PRO A 31 -14.82 -22.65 -2.57
C PRO A 31 -16.09 -21.87 -2.92
N TRP A 32 -16.76 -21.36 -1.89
CA TRP A 32 -17.95 -20.53 -2.06
C TRP A 32 -17.59 -19.18 -2.72
N PRO A 33 -18.52 -18.54 -3.46
CA PRO A 33 -18.26 -17.25 -4.08
C PRO A 33 -17.78 -16.20 -3.07
N PRO A 34 -16.95 -15.23 -3.47
CA PRO A 34 -16.16 -14.39 -2.57
C PRO A 34 -17.00 -13.54 -1.60
N HIS A 35 -18.26 -13.27 -1.93
CA HIS A 35 -19.18 -12.46 -1.13
C HIS A 35 -19.84 -13.23 0.03
N PHE A 36 -19.77 -14.56 0.01
CA PHE A 36 -20.29 -15.40 1.09
C PHE A 36 -19.26 -15.53 2.20
N ARG A 37 -19.76 -15.70 3.43
CA ARG A 37 -18.91 -15.98 4.59
C ARG A 37 -18.15 -17.29 4.37
N LYS A 38 -16.94 -17.36 4.90
CA LYS A 38 -16.16 -18.60 4.87
C LYS A 38 -16.72 -19.58 5.89
N MET A 39 -16.86 -20.83 5.48
CA MET A 39 -17.27 -21.93 6.36
C MET A 39 -16.04 -22.63 6.96
N GLU A 40 -16.26 -23.37 8.05
CA GLU A 40 -15.23 -24.23 8.65
C GLU A 40 -14.86 -25.34 7.65
N GLY A 41 -13.56 -25.53 7.39
CA GLY A 41 -13.06 -26.47 6.36
C GLY A 41 -12.73 -25.85 5.00
N GLU A 42 -13.14 -24.60 4.72
CA GLU A 42 -12.81 -23.95 3.44
C GLU A 42 -11.33 -23.49 3.39
N ALA A 43 -10.64 -23.81 2.30
CA ALA A 43 -9.26 -23.39 2.09
C ALA A 43 -9.10 -21.85 2.06
N PRO A 44 -7.91 -21.31 2.39
CA PRO A 44 -7.67 -19.87 2.29
C PRO A 44 -7.86 -19.33 0.86
N ARG A 45 -8.96 -18.57 0.63
CA ARG A 45 -9.22 -17.87 -0.65
C ARG A 45 -8.12 -16.90 -1.11
N VAL A 46 -7.21 -16.50 -0.22
CA VAL A 46 -6.13 -15.56 -0.56
C VAL A 46 -4.94 -16.35 -1.05
N ALA A 47 -4.42 -16.00 -2.24
CA ALA A 47 -3.20 -16.60 -2.78
C ALA A 47 -2.05 -16.55 -1.76
N PRO A 48 -1.20 -17.60 -1.70
CA PRO A 48 -0.16 -17.73 -0.67
C PRO A 48 0.83 -16.56 -0.64
N SER A 49 1.14 -15.96 -1.78
CA SER A 49 2.00 -14.76 -1.88
C SER A 49 1.40 -13.51 -1.22
N ARG A 50 0.07 -13.46 -1.05
CA ARG A 50 -0.68 -12.34 -0.46
C ARG A 50 -1.14 -12.63 0.96
N ALA A 51 -1.03 -13.88 1.43
CA ALA A 51 -1.36 -14.32 2.78
C ALA A 51 -0.31 -13.85 3.81
N LYS A 52 -0.19 -12.53 4.00
CA LYS A 52 0.76 -11.96 4.96
C LYS A 52 0.23 -12.13 6.38
N GLY A 53 0.76 -13.11 7.11
CA GLY A 53 0.55 -13.27 8.56
C GLY A 53 -0.27 -14.49 8.99
N MET A 54 -0.83 -15.28 8.06
CA MET A 54 -1.38 -16.60 8.39
C MET A 54 -0.20 -17.57 8.47
N LYS A 55 0.40 -17.71 9.65
CA LYS A 55 1.44 -18.71 9.88
C LYS A 55 0.84 -20.07 9.59
N SER A 56 1.35 -20.75 8.56
CA SER A 56 1.10 -22.17 8.37
C SER A 56 1.44 -22.87 9.69
N SER A 57 0.44 -23.50 10.29
CA SER A 57 0.56 -24.28 11.51
C SER A 57 1.26 -25.61 11.20
N THR A 58 2.45 -25.56 10.60
CA THR A 58 3.34 -26.71 10.47
C THR A 58 4.75 -26.17 10.21
N THR A 59 5.46 -25.84 11.28
CA THR A 59 6.92 -26.03 11.45
C THR A 59 7.32 -25.42 12.80
N VAL A 60 7.65 -26.30 13.75
CA VAL A 60 8.22 -25.96 15.05
C VAL A 60 9.57 -25.28 14.82
N SER A 61 9.74 -24.04 15.27
CA SER A 61 11.06 -23.42 15.39
C SER A 61 11.14 -22.49 16.59
N LYS A 62 12.15 -22.78 17.41
CA LYS A 62 12.41 -22.32 18.77
C LYS A 62 12.46 -20.79 18.88
N LYS A 63 11.76 -20.25 19.87
CA LYS A 63 11.77 -18.83 20.27
C LYS A 63 12.93 -18.60 21.24
N LYS A 64 13.84 -17.67 20.92
CA LYS A 64 14.83 -17.12 21.87
C LYS A 64 14.42 -15.68 22.23
N PRO A 65 14.42 -15.25 23.51
CA PRO A 65 13.94 -13.93 23.88
C PRO A 65 15.06 -12.89 23.73
N ALA A 66 14.76 -11.77 23.07
CA ALA A 66 15.64 -10.59 23.07
C ALA A 66 15.10 -9.55 24.05
N LYS A 67 15.98 -9.25 25.00
CA LYS A 67 15.93 -8.29 26.11
C LYS A 67 15.45 -6.90 25.66
N LYS A 68 14.35 -6.40 26.24
CA LYS A 68 13.95 -4.98 26.20
C LYS A 68 14.70 -4.26 27.32
N THR A 69 15.59 -3.34 26.98
CA THR A 69 16.01 -2.27 27.90
C THR A 69 15.32 -0.98 27.47
N ALA A 70 14.56 -0.43 28.41
CA ALA A 70 13.81 0.80 28.28
C ALA A 70 14.76 2.00 28.31
N GLY A 71 14.55 2.91 27.36
CA GLY A 71 15.05 4.28 27.39
C GLY A 71 14.00 5.16 26.72
N LYS A 72 13.17 5.83 27.54
CA LYS A 72 12.22 6.85 27.11
C LYS A 72 12.99 8.13 26.80
N THR A 73 12.74 8.74 25.65
CA THR A 73 12.70 10.19 25.45
C THR A 73 11.76 10.52 24.30
N GLU A 74 11.21 11.71 24.33
CA GLU A 74 9.96 12.14 23.73
C GLU A 74 10.00 12.37 22.21
N ALA A 75 8.78 12.52 21.66
CA ALA A 75 8.42 13.15 20.38
C ALA A 75 8.42 12.31 19.08
N SER A 76 7.26 12.42 18.41
CA SER A 76 6.87 11.96 17.07
C SER A 76 6.54 10.47 16.91
N ALA A 77 5.23 10.20 16.78
CA ALA A 77 4.73 8.93 16.27
C ALA A 77 5.27 8.72 14.85
N LYS A 78 6.39 8.01 14.75
CA LYS A 78 7.03 7.68 13.48
C LYS A 78 6.22 6.57 12.82
N THR A 79 5.26 6.96 11.99
CA THR A 79 4.67 6.08 10.98
C THR A 79 5.82 5.40 10.26
N THR A 80 5.91 4.08 10.37
CA THR A 80 6.93 3.27 9.69
C THR A 80 6.62 3.24 8.20
N GLY A 81 6.82 4.39 7.55
CA GLY A 81 6.74 4.53 6.11
C GLY A 81 7.74 3.58 5.45
N ARG A 82 7.34 3.04 4.30
CA ARG A 82 8.23 2.29 3.40
C ARG A 82 9.51 3.10 3.20
N ARG A 83 10.68 2.55 3.59
CA ARG A 83 11.97 3.19 3.27
C ARG A 83 12.07 3.33 1.74
N SER A 84 12.14 4.57 1.25
CA SER A 84 12.40 4.82 -0.16
C SER A 84 13.80 4.32 -0.49
N LYS A 85 13.93 3.48 -1.52
CA LYS A 85 15.22 2.96 -1.98
C LYS A 85 16.08 4.05 -2.67
N MET A 86 15.45 5.16 -3.07
CA MET A 86 16.07 6.25 -3.82
C MET A 86 16.04 7.55 -3.00
N PRO A 87 17.08 8.41 -3.11
CA PRO A 87 17.17 9.70 -2.42
C PRO A 87 16.28 10.74 -3.10
N LEU A 88 14.96 10.57 -2.97
CA LEU A 88 13.97 11.42 -3.60
C LEU A 88 13.49 12.51 -2.65
N ILE A 89 13.54 13.77 -3.11
CA ILE A 89 13.04 14.92 -2.37
C ILE A 89 11.84 15.56 -3.07
N VAL A 90 10.91 16.11 -2.30
CA VAL A 90 9.82 16.96 -2.81
C VAL A 90 10.30 18.40 -2.81
N VAL A 91 10.23 19.07 -3.95
CA VAL A 91 10.74 20.45 -4.12
C VAL A 91 9.61 21.47 -4.15
N ALA A 92 8.50 21.16 -4.81
CA ALA A 92 7.36 22.05 -4.91
C ALA A 92 6.07 21.25 -4.98
N ASN A 93 4.99 21.82 -4.45
CA ASN A 93 3.64 21.38 -4.72
C ASN A 93 2.70 22.58 -4.87
N SER A 94 1.80 22.49 -5.86
CA SER A 94 0.86 23.58 -6.15
C SER A 94 -0.29 23.07 -7.01
N PRO A 95 -1.50 23.63 -6.91
CA PRO A 95 -2.59 23.39 -7.86
C PRO A 95 -2.18 23.84 -9.27
N ASP A 96 -1.43 24.94 -9.37
CA ASP A 96 -0.95 25.53 -10.61
C ASP A 96 0.39 24.93 -11.02
N LYS A 97 0.42 24.35 -12.23
CA LYS A 97 1.61 23.71 -12.80
C LYS A 97 2.77 24.69 -12.99
N GLU A 98 2.48 25.91 -13.43
CA GLU A 98 3.51 26.94 -13.66
C GLU A 98 4.16 27.38 -12.35
N ALA A 99 3.35 27.58 -11.29
CA ALA A 99 3.87 27.91 -9.97
C ALA A 99 4.74 26.76 -9.40
N ALA A 100 4.34 25.51 -9.63
CA ALA A 100 5.16 24.36 -9.25
C ALA A 100 6.52 24.35 -9.98
N LEU A 101 6.53 24.60 -11.30
CA LEU A 101 7.76 24.67 -12.11
C LEU A 101 8.65 25.85 -11.70
N ALA A 102 8.07 27.00 -11.37
CA ALA A 102 8.81 28.13 -10.82
C ALA A 102 9.49 27.76 -9.48
N GLY A 103 8.83 26.95 -8.66
CA GLY A 103 9.42 26.39 -7.43
C GLY A 103 10.65 25.52 -7.69
N LEU A 104 10.65 24.72 -8.75
CA LEU A 104 11.84 23.95 -9.17
C LEU A 104 13.00 24.87 -9.55
N GLU A 105 12.74 25.95 -10.28
CA GLU A 105 13.78 26.90 -10.68
C GLU A 105 14.38 27.63 -9.47
N ARG A 106 13.56 28.05 -8.49
CA ARG A 106 14.05 28.61 -7.22
C ARG A 106 14.94 27.62 -6.47
N TRP A 107 14.56 26.34 -6.46
CA TRP A 107 15.36 25.30 -5.83
C TRP A 107 16.70 25.08 -6.53
N LYS A 108 16.74 25.12 -7.87
CA LYS A 108 17.99 25.04 -8.64
C LYS A 108 18.92 26.22 -8.33
N GLN A 109 18.38 27.43 -8.21
CA GLN A 109 19.14 28.62 -7.81
C GLN A 109 19.70 28.50 -6.39
N LYS A 110 18.92 27.94 -5.46
CA LYS A 110 19.36 27.72 -4.07
C LYS A 110 20.40 26.59 -3.95
N ASN A 111 20.31 25.57 -4.81
CA ASN A 111 21.16 24.38 -4.79
C ASN A 111 21.94 24.21 -6.10
N PRO A 112 22.82 25.16 -6.48
CA PRO A 112 23.47 25.15 -7.79
C PRO A 112 24.33 23.89 -8.00
N LYS A 113 25.01 23.43 -6.94
CA LYS A 113 25.86 22.24 -6.99
C LYS A 113 25.08 20.95 -7.25
N ALA A 114 23.86 20.84 -6.70
CA ALA A 114 23.01 19.67 -6.94
C ALA A 114 22.30 19.76 -8.29
N ALA A 115 21.99 20.98 -8.75
CA ALA A 115 21.37 21.22 -10.05
C ALA A 115 22.30 20.88 -11.23
N SER A 116 23.62 21.05 -11.08
CA SER A 116 24.61 20.70 -12.12
C SER A 116 24.69 19.19 -12.38
N ASP A 117 24.47 18.37 -11.37
CA ASP A 117 24.54 16.90 -11.46
C ASP A 117 23.20 16.25 -11.81
N LEU A 118 22.15 17.07 -12.04
CA LEU A 118 20.80 16.60 -12.24
C LEU A 118 20.53 16.29 -13.72
N ALA A 119 20.11 15.06 -14.03
CA ALA A 119 19.63 14.72 -15.36
C ALA A 119 18.17 15.17 -15.55
N VAL A 120 17.73 15.28 -16.81
CA VAL A 120 16.33 15.61 -17.15
C VAL A 120 15.37 14.59 -16.51
N ASP A 121 15.73 13.30 -16.52
CA ASP A 121 14.94 12.21 -15.95
C ASP A 121 14.88 12.20 -14.41
N ASP A 122 15.70 13.02 -13.75
CA ASP A 122 15.70 13.13 -12.30
C ASP A 122 14.62 14.10 -11.79
N VAL A 123 14.05 14.92 -12.68
CA VAL A 123 12.92 15.80 -12.39
C VAL A 123 11.63 15.05 -12.67
N LEU A 124 10.89 14.73 -11.60
CA LEU A 124 9.60 14.07 -11.65
C LEU A 124 8.49 15.10 -11.46
N VAL A 125 7.71 15.33 -12.51
CA VAL A 125 6.51 16.17 -12.48
C VAL A 125 5.30 15.27 -12.37
N ASP A 126 4.74 15.15 -11.16
CA ASP A 126 3.57 14.33 -10.90
C ASP A 126 2.29 15.17 -11.00
N SER A 127 1.41 14.80 -11.92
CA SER A 127 0.03 15.28 -11.96
C SER A 127 -0.83 14.43 -11.03
N MET A 128 -1.18 14.97 -9.87
CA MET A 128 -2.01 14.29 -8.87
C MET A 128 -3.46 14.78 -8.94
N ARG A 129 -4.39 13.88 -8.60
CA ARG A 129 -5.82 14.21 -8.49
C ARG A 129 -6.16 14.48 -7.03
N GLY A 130 -6.65 15.68 -6.75
CA GLY A 130 -7.26 16.04 -5.47
C GLY A 130 -8.75 15.68 -5.44
N ARG A 131 -9.47 16.18 -4.43
CA ARG A 131 -10.90 15.91 -4.24
C ARG A 131 -11.77 16.50 -5.36
N SER A 132 -11.42 17.70 -5.81
CA SER A 132 -12.17 18.50 -6.78
C SER A 132 -11.31 19.07 -7.90
N SER A 133 -9.98 19.13 -7.72
CA SER A 133 -9.05 19.72 -8.68
C SER A 133 -7.80 18.86 -8.84
N THR A 134 -7.13 18.98 -9.98
CA THR A 134 -5.78 18.45 -10.17
C THR A 134 -4.76 19.37 -9.49
N TRP A 135 -3.63 18.81 -9.07
CA TRP A 135 -2.50 19.57 -8.56
C TRP A 135 -1.21 18.90 -8.96
N THR A 136 -0.14 19.68 -9.01
CA THR A 136 1.18 19.26 -9.46
C THR A 136 2.13 19.16 -8.27
N ARG A 137 2.89 18.06 -8.21
CA ARG A 137 4.02 17.93 -7.29
C ARG A 137 5.29 17.71 -8.08
N ILE A 138 6.32 18.49 -7.79
CA ILE A 138 7.66 18.29 -8.36
C ILE A 138 8.54 17.61 -7.33
N ARG A 139 9.11 16.47 -7.75
CA ARG A 139 10.10 15.73 -6.98
C ARG A 139 11.41 15.67 -7.74
N VAL A 140 12.51 15.70 -7.02
CA VAL A 140 13.85 15.62 -7.58
C VAL A 140 14.56 14.40 -7.02
N ASN A 141 15.07 13.57 -7.93
CA ASN A 141 15.76 12.34 -7.61
C ASN A 141 17.27 12.58 -7.55
N LEU A 142 17.84 12.57 -6.34
CA LEU A 142 19.25 12.90 -6.12
C LEU A 142 20.19 11.69 -6.37
N ARG A 143 19.82 10.78 -7.26
CA ARG A 143 20.58 9.55 -7.54
C ARG A 143 21.96 9.84 -8.17
N ASN A 144 22.02 10.86 -9.04
CA ASN A 144 23.26 11.28 -9.69
C ASN A 144 24.07 12.26 -8.84
N VAL A 145 23.44 12.90 -7.85
CA VAL A 145 24.10 13.86 -6.96
C VAL A 145 24.97 13.12 -5.93
N PRO A 146 26.26 13.47 -5.77
CA PRO A 146 27.13 12.89 -4.75
C PRO A 146 26.63 13.16 -3.32
N GLU A 147 26.77 12.18 -2.41
CA GLU A 147 26.24 12.26 -1.03
C GLU A 147 26.65 13.49 -0.24
N LYS A 148 27.87 14.00 -0.48
CA LYS A 148 28.41 15.20 0.18
C LYS A 148 27.68 16.48 -0.19
N VAL A 149 26.97 16.50 -1.33
CA VAL A 149 26.32 17.67 -1.92
C VAL A 149 24.79 17.53 -1.92
N ARG A 150 24.26 16.36 -1.53
CA ARG A 150 22.82 16.10 -1.51
C ARG A 150 22.12 17.05 -0.52
N PRO A 151 21.23 17.93 -0.99
CA PRO A 151 20.41 18.71 -0.08
C PRO A 151 19.48 17.79 0.71
N LYS A 152 19.21 18.14 1.97
CA LYS A 152 18.19 17.48 2.77
C LYS A 152 16.80 17.84 2.24
N GLN A 153 15.79 17.06 2.61
CA GLN A 153 14.39 17.40 2.34
C GLN A 153 14.06 18.73 3.04
N GLU A 154 13.84 19.79 2.25
CA GLU A 154 13.37 21.10 2.74
C GLU A 154 11.84 21.20 2.61
N THR A 155 11.27 22.26 3.18
CA THR A 155 9.86 22.62 2.94
C THR A 155 9.67 22.93 1.46
N PRO A 156 8.69 22.33 0.77
CA PRO A 156 8.40 22.66 -0.63
C PRO A 156 8.08 24.16 -0.79
N ASP A 157 8.47 24.77 -1.90
CA ASP A 157 8.12 26.16 -2.21
C ASP A 157 7.75 26.24 -3.71
N PRO A 158 6.49 26.48 -4.08
CA PRO A 158 5.31 26.62 -3.20
C PRO A 158 4.95 25.32 -2.44
N ASP A 159 4.25 25.45 -1.31
CA ASP A 159 3.69 24.34 -0.50
C ASP A 159 2.16 24.34 -0.49
N ASP A 160 1.55 24.67 -1.62
CA ASP A 160 0.11 24.80 -1.81
C ASP A 160 -0.55 23.44 -2.09
N ASP A 161 -0.28 22.41 -1.29
CA ASP A 161 -0.90 21.09 -1.45
C ASP A 161 -2.38 21.17 -1.00
N PRO A 162 -3.36 21.11 -1.93
CA PRO A 162 -4.78 21.26 -1.59
C PRO A 162 -5.32 20.09 -0.76
N THR A 163 -4.58 18.98 -0.67
CA THR A 163 -4.95 17.81 0.13
C THR A 163 -4.44 17.88 1.56
N ARG A 164 -3.56 18.84 1.90
CA ARG A 164 -2.94 18.96 3.23
C ARG A 164 -3.99 19.13 4.33
N ALA A 165 -4.90 20.07 4.18
CA ALA A 165 -5.96 20.35 5.17
C ALA A 165 -6.84 19.12 5.45
N TRP A 166 -7.14 18.33 4.41
CA TRP A 166 -7.90 17.09 4.57
C TRP A 166 -7.09 15.99 5.28
N ARG A 167 -5.81 15.84 4.95
CA ARG A 167 -4.90 14.88 5.63
C ARG A 167 -4.76 15.21 7.11
N GLU A 168 -4.64 16.49 7.45
CA GLU A 168 -4.59 16.96 8.84
C GLU A 168 -5.92 16.74 9.57
N GLY A 169 -7.05 16.93 8.90
CA GLY A 169 -8.39 16.64 9.46
C GLY A 169 -8.61 15.17 9.80
N LEU A 170 -8.08 14.25 8.99
CA LEU A 170 -8.12 12.80 9.26
C LEU A 170 -7.18 12.36 10.39
N ALA A 171 -6.07 13.07 10.58
CA ALA A 171 -5.05 12.73 11.57
C ALA A 171 -5.40 13.20 12.99
N LYS A 172 -6.39 14.11 13.14
CA LYS A 172 -6.90 14.50 14.45
C LYS A 172 -7.69 13.33 15.06
N PRO A 173 -7.31 12.84 16.26
CA PRO A 173 -8.11 11.85 16.96
C PRO A 173 -9.51 12.42 17.22
N ARG A 174 -10.53 11.58 17.03
CA ARG A 174 -11.94 11.91 17.26
C ARG A 174 -12.24 12.04 18.74
#